data_AF-A0A382R2R5-F1
#
_entry.id   AF-A0A382R2R5-F1
#
_cell.length_a   1.000
_cell.length_b   1.000
_cell.length_c   1.000
_cell.angle_alpha   90.00
_cell.angle_beta   90.00
_cell.angle_gamma   90.00
#
_symmetry.space_group_name_H-M   'P 1'
#
loop_
_entity.id
_entity.type
_entity.pdbx_description
1 polymer ?
#
loop_
_entity_poly.entity_id
_entity_poly.type
_entity_poly.pdbx_seq_one_letter_code
_entity_poly.pdbx_strand_id
1 'polypeptide(L)'
;MLEISKQLDKTINNWINHHAPNLENIESGIYISEFDDSNSDKRASKIWIFEYNNSLYLSLNKNVKEDLLKLIKKTPRDFLFSDYGKYEISKITHDYGYYVWGPTWELFAEEKDWIDINLHEVEILSGDEIKDQLDFKTFWHNYVDCIKGFVIKKNNKIIAAATLLDIGGGFVEIGVDSDQSVSIAGLGSTVYSAAGRWAF
;
A
#
# COMPACT_ATOMS: atom_id res chain seq x y z
N MET A 1 2.16 -20.90 13.60
CA MET A 1 1.45 -19.67 13.20
C MET A 1 1.88 -18.60 14.18
N LEU A 2 2.50 -17.51 13.72
CA LEU A 2 2.82 -16.41 14.62
C LEU A 2 1.49 -15.81 15.10
N GLU A 3 1.30 -15.75 16.40
CA GLU A 3 0.10 -15.15 16.99
C GLU A 3 0.19 -13.64 16.79
N ILE A 4 -0.70 -13.08 15.97
CA ILE A 4 -0.79 -11.64 15.78
C ILE A 4 -1.22 -10.99 17.10
N SER A 5 -0.62 -9.86 17.46
CA SER A 5 -1.05 -9.15 18.67
C SER A 5 -2.45 -8.58 18.47
N LYS A 6 -3.22 -8.42 19.57
CA LYS A 6 -4.54 -7.77 19.52
C LYS A 6 -4.48 -6.35 18.96
N GLN A 7 -3.36 -5.66 19.18
CA GLN A 7 -3.18 -4.30 18.72
C GLN A 7 -2.89 -4.26 17.21
N LEU A 8 -2.04 -5.16 16.71
CA LEU A 8 -1.79 -5.31 15.27
C LEU A 8 -3.05 -5.75 14.52
N ASP A 9 -3.80 -6.72 15.06
CA ASP A 9 -5.10 -7.14 14.53
C ASP A 9 -6.08 -5.96 14.41
N LYS A 10 -6.18 -5.13 15.47
CA LYS A 10 -6.99 -3.92 15.44
C LYS A 10 -6.51 -2.93 14.38
N THR A 11 -5.20 -2.72 14.24
CA THR A 11 -4.62 -1.85 13.21
C THR A 11 -4.97 -2.33 11.80
N ILE A 12 -4.82 -3.62 11.51
CA ILE A 12 -5.15 -4.20 10.22
C ILE A 12 -6.65 -4.05 9.94
N ASN A 13 -7.52 -4.37 10.91
CA ASN A 13 -8.97 -4.20 10.75
C ASN A 13 -9.37 -2.74 10.52
N ASN A 14 -8.68 -1.77 11.14
CA ASN A 14 -8.92 -0.34 10.86
C ASN A 14 -8.52 0.01 9.42
N TRP A 15 -7.38 -0.49 8.92
CA TRP A 15 -6.96 -0.30 7.54
C TRP A 15 -7.97 -0.90 6.55
N ILE A 16 -8.47 -2.11 6.84
CA ILE A 16 -9.51 -2.80 6.07
C ILE A 16 -10.77 -1.96 5.99
N ASN A 17 -11.26 -1.46 7.14
CA ASN A 17 -12.48 -0.65 7.20
C ASN A 17 -12.34 0.71 6.50
N HIS A 18 -11.13 1.26 6.44
CA HIS A 18 -10.85 2.49 5.70
C HIS A 18 -10.98 2.28 4.18
N HIS A 19 -10.48 1.16 3.67
CA HIS A 19 -10.49 0.84 2.23
C HIS A 19 -11.78 0.14 1.75
N ALA A 20 -12.48 -0.54 2.66
CA ALA A 20 -13.77 -1.18 2.43
C ALA A 20 -14.71 -0.85 3.60
N PRO A 21 -15.32 0.35 3.61
CA PRO A 21 -16.23 0.75 4.69
C PRO A 21 -17.58 0.02 4.59
N ASN A 22 -18.32 -0.10 5.69
CA ASN A 22 -19.66 -0.72 5.71
C ASN A 22 -19.69 -2.17 5.19
N LEU A 23 -18.71 -2.99 5.60
CA LEU A 23 -18.63 -4.39 5.20
C LEU A 23 -19.85 -5.20 5.64
N GLU A 24 -20.50 -5.84 4.68
CA GLU A 24 -21.58 -6.80 4.88
C GLU A 24 -21.07 -8.23 4.64
N ASN A 25 -21.40 -9.14 5.54
CA ASN A 25 -21.10 -10.56 5.37
C ASN A 25 -22.16 -11.19 4.44
N ILE A 26 -21.74 -11.62 3.26
CA ILE A 26 -22.63 -12.23 2.27
C ILE A 26 -22.59 -13.77 2.27
N GLU A 27 -21.49 -14.35 2.77
CA GLU A 27 -21.29 -15.78 2.95
C GLU A 27 -20.06 -16.02 3.84
N SER A 28 -19.95 -17.23 4.40
CA SER A 28 -18.88 -17.58 5.35
C SER A 28 -17.49 -17.18 4.83
N GLY A 29 -16.88 -16.16 5.46
CA GLY A 29 -15.53 -15.68 5.14
C GLY A 29 -15.44 -14.76 3.92
N ILE A 30 -16.55 -14.17 3.44
CA ILE A 30 -16.55 -13.16 2.38
C ILE A 30 -17.39 -11.96 2.82
N TYR A 31 -16.72 -10.81 2.91
CA TYR A 31 -17.26 -9.53 3.32
C TYR A 31 -17.19 -8.54 2.17
N ILE A 32 -18.25 -7.77 1.93
CA ILE A 32 -18.32 -6.82 0.82
C ILE A 32 -18.71 -5.43 1.29
N SER A 33 -18.06 -4.44 0.70
CA SER A 33 -18.45 -3.04 0.66
C SER A 33 -18.80 -2.69 -0.78
N GLU A 34 -19.82 -1.87 -0.95
CA GLU A 34 -20.26 -1.39 -2.26
C GLU A 34 -20.08 0.12 -2.36
N PHE A 35 -19.54 0.58 -3.49
CA PHE A 35 -19.47 2.00 -3.82
C PHE A 35 -19.95 2.26 -5.26
N ASP A 36 -20.19 3.53 -5.59
CA ASP A 36 -20.37 3.98 -6.97
C ASP A 36 -19.39 5.12 -7.33
N ASP A 37 -19.24 5.39 -8.63
CA ASP A 37 -18.34 6.43 -9.15
C ASP A 37 -18.93 7.84 -9.10
N SER A 38 -20.13 8.04 -8.54
CA SER A 38 -20.70 9.37 -8.33
C SER A 38 -20.02 10.12 -7.18
N ASN A 39 -19.25 9.41 -6.36
CA ASN A 39 -18.52 9.97 -5.23
C ASN A 39 -17.22 10.66 -5.70
N SER A 40 -16.99 11.90 -5.26
CA SER A 40 -15.87 12.73 -5.73
C SER A 40 -14.49 12.31 -5.19
N ASP A 41 -14.45 11.42 -4.19
CA ASP A 41 -13.20 10.91 -3.64
C ASP A 41 -12.69 9.71 -4.45
N LYS A 42 -11.73 9.99 -5.36
CA LYS A 42 -11.09 8.99 -6.21
C LYS A 42 -10.37 7.87 -5.44
N ARG A 43 -10.00 8.08 -4.15
CA ARG A 43 -9.40 7.02 -3.32
C ARG A 43 -10.44 6.03 -2.84
N ALA A 44 -11.66 6.50 -2.59
CA ALA A 44 -12.83 5.68 -2.27
C ALA A 44 -13.38 4.94 -3.50
N SER A 45 -13.03 5.37 -4.73
CA SER A 45 -13.43 4.73 -5.99
C SER A 45 -12.55 3.55 -6.41
N LYS A 46 -11.72 2.98 -5.51
CA LYS A 46 -10.84 1.85 -5.83
C LYS A 46 -11.53 0.51 -5.57
N ILE A 47 -11.37 -0.42 -6.49
CA ILE A 47 -11.73 -1.83 -6.23
C ILE A 47 -10.62 -2.46 -5.39
N TRP A 48 -11.00 -3.00 -4.24
CA TRP A 48 -10.09 -3.72 -3.35
C TRP A 48 -10.54 -5.17 -3.18
N ILE A 49 -9.58 -6.09 -3.25
CA ILE A 49 -9.77 -7.51 -2.99
C ILE A 49 -8.58 -7.94 -2.15
N PHE A 50 -8.79 -8.18 -0.86
CA PHE A 50 -7.72 -8.56 0.06
C PHE A 50 -8.13 -9.74 0.93
N GLU A 51 -7.13 -10.52 1.32
CA GLU A 51 -7.26 -11.66 2.21
C GLU A 51 -6.62 -11.35 3.55
N TYR A 52 -7.36 -11.62 4.63
CA TYR A 52 -6.85 -11.53 5.97
C TYR A 52 -7.55 -12.53 6.88
N ASN A 53 -6.78 -13.26 7.69
CA ASN A 53 -7.29 -14.26 8.62
C ASN A 53 -8.29 -15.26 7.98
N ASN A 54 -7.90 -15.82 6.82
CA ASN A 54 -8.70 -16.74 5.99
C ASN A 54 -10.06 -16.19 5.52
N SER A 55 -10.25 -14.87 5.58
CA SER A 55 -11.45 -14.19 5.07
C SER A 55 -11.08 -13.27 3.92
N LEU A 56 -12.00 -13.13 2.97
CA LEU A 56 -11.92 -12.09 1.94
C LEU A 56 -12.75 -10.89 2.32
N TYR A 57 -12.20 -9.75 1.95
CA TYR A 57 -12.83 -8.46 2.11
C TYR A 57 -12.72 -7.74 0.78
N LEU A 58 -13.86 -7.26 0.30
CA LEU A 58 -14.02 -6.73 -1.04
C LEU A 58 -14.61 -5.33 -0.95
N SER A 59 -14.01 -4.36 -1.64
CA SER A 59 -14.65 -3.07 -1.94
C SER A 59 -14.91 -3.04 -3.44
N LEU A 60 -16.17 -3.11 -3.85
CA LEU A 60 -16.56 -3.33 -5.25
C LEU A 60 -17.44 -2.20 -5.78
N ASN A 61 -17.16 -1.77 -7.00
CA ASN A 61 -18.05 -0.88 -7.74
C ASN A 61 -19.32 -1.64 -8.16
N LYS A 62 -20.50 -1.00 -8.04
CA LYS A 62 -21.80 -1.61 -8.37
C LYS A 62 -21.83 -2.27 -9.75
N ASN A 63 -21.17 -1.65 -10.74
CA ASN A 63 -21.23 -2.06 -12.13
C ASN A 63 -20.51 -3.38 -12.42
N VAL A 64 -19.50 -3.74 -11.63
CA VAL A 64 -18.72 -4.99 -11.80
C VAL A 64 -18.94 -6.00 -10.68
N LYS A 65 -19.67 -5.61 -9.63
CA LYS A 65 -19.88 -6.41 -8.41
C LYS A 65 -20.34 -7.83 -8.71
N GLU A 66 -21.39 -7.98 -9.51
CA GLU A 66 -21.98 -9.30 -9.77
C GLU A 66 -21.01 -10.25 -10.45
N ASP A 67 -20.26 -9.77 -11.44
CA ASP A 67 -19.34 -10.60 -12.21
C ASP A 67 -18.07 -10.91 -11.43
N LEU A 68 -17.54 -9.96 -10.65
CA LEU A 68 -16.44 -10.23 -9.72
C LEU A 68 -16.83 -11.24 -8.66
N LEU A 69 -18.04 -11.15 -8.09
CA LEU A 69 -18.50 -12.14 -7.12
C LEU A 69 -18.64 -13.54 -7.74
N LYS A 70 -19.15 -13.64 -8.98
CA LYS A 70 -19.18 -14.93 -9.70
C LYS A 70 -17.78 -15.50 -9.91
N LEU A 71 -16.80 -14.66 -10.25
CA LEU A 71 -15.40 -15.08 -10.42
C LEU A 71 -14.81 -15.56 -9.08
N ILE A 72 -14.94 -14.76 -8.03
CA ILE A 72 -14.39 -15.04 -6.69
C ILE A 72 -14.94 -16.35 -6.12
N LYS A 73 -16.23 -16.63 -6.31
CA LYS A 73 -16.87 -17.86 -5.83
C LYS A 73 -16.43 -19.12 -6.57
N LYS A 74 -16.00 -18.98 -7.83
CA LYS A 74 -15.57 -20.12 -8.67
C LYS A 74 -14.07 -20.36 -8.66
N THR A 75 -13.30 -19.36 -8.24
CA THR A 75 -11.84 -19.38 -8.30
C THR A 75 -11.28 -19.77 -6.92
N PRO A 76 -10.45 -20.82 -6.80
CA PRO A 76 -9.78 -21.12 -5.55
C PRO A 76 -8.92 -19.93 -5.09
N ARG A 77 -8.77 -19.73 -3.77
CA ARG A 77 -8.10 -18.57 -3.17
C ARG A 77 -6.70 -18.33 -3.74
N ASP A 78 -5.87 -19.37 -3.82
CA ASP A 78 -4.51 -19.27 -4.35
C ASP A 78 -4.45 -18.77 -5.80
N PHE A 79 -5.47 -19.09 -6.60
CA PHE A 79 -5.56 -18.59 -7.98
C PHE A 79 -6.06 -17.15 -8.05
N LEU A 80 -6.85 -16.70 -7.08
CA LEU A 80 -7.32 -15.31 -7.02
C LEU A 80 -6.15 -14.33 -6.83
N PHE A 81 -5.19 -14.69 -5.98
CA PHE A 81 -3.97 -13.92 -5.73
C PHE A 81 -2.78 -14.43 -6.55
N SER A 82 -2.99 -14.61 -7.85
CA SER A 82 -1.97 -15.01 -8.82
C SER A 82 -2.08 -14.18 -10.10
N ASP A 83 -1.13 -14.33 -11.03
CA ASP A 83 -1.21 -13.71 -12.36
C ASP A 83 -2.48 -14.12 -13.11
N TYR A 84 -2.98 -15.34 -12.91
CA TYR A 84 -4.25 -15.79 -13.48
C TYR A 84 -5.44 -15.01 -12.92
N GLY A 85 -5.51 -14.86 -11.59
CA GLY A 85 -6.57 -14.09 -10.93
C GLY A 85 -6.53 -12.63 -11.36
N LYS A 86 -5.35 -12.03 -11.42
CA LYS A 86 -5.13 -10.68 -11.95
C LYS A 86 -5.71 -10.51 -13.35
N TYR A 87 -5.41 -11.46 -14.24
CA TYR A 87 -5.91 -11.44 -15.62
C TYR A 87 -7.44 -11.54 -15.69
N GLU A 88 -8.05 -12.48 -14.97
CA GLU A 88 -9.51 -12.66 -14.98
C GLU A 88 -10.26 -11.48 -14.34
N ILE A 89 -9.73 -10.91 -13.26
CA ILE A 89 -10.27 -9.67 -12.67
C ILE A 89 -10.16 -8.53 -13.68
N SER A 90 -9.00 -8.37 -14.34
CA SER A 90 -8.78 -7.31 -15.33
C SER A 90 -9.78 -7.39 -16.49
N LYS A 91 -10.12 -8.59 -16.98
CA LYS A 91 -11.12 -8.76 -18.04
C LYS A 91 -12.49 -8.19 -17.66
N ILE A 92 -12.86 -8.26 -16.38
CA ILE A 92 -14.14 -7.76 -15.88
C ILE A 92 -14.07 -6.25 -15.68
N THR A 93 -12.94 -5.74 -15.18
CA THR A 93 -12.84 -4.35 -14.71
C THR A 93 -12.27 -3.36 -15.75
N HIS A 94 -11.64 -3.86 -16.81
CA HIS A 94 -10.98 -3.03 -17.83
C HIS A 94 -11.96 -2.09 -18.56
N ASP A 95 -13.12 -2.59 -18.95
CA ASP A 95 -14.16 -1.79 -19.64
C ASP A 95 -14.71 -0.65 -18.78
N TYR A 96 -14.47 -0.72 -17.46
CA TYR A 96 -14.84 0.29 -16.48
C TYR A 96 -13.67 1.21 -16.09
N GLY A 97 -12.54 1.12 -16.78
CA GLY A 97 -11.38 1.99 -16.58
C GLY A 97 -10.48 1.62 -15.40
N TYR A 98 -10.69 0.46 -14.79
CA TYR A 98 -9.81 -0.02 -13.71
C TYR A 98 -8.62 -0.82 -14.26
N TYR A 99 -7.49 -0.66 -13.59
CA TYR A 99 -6.27 -1.43 -13.84
C TYR A 99 -5.90 -2.19 -12.58
N VAL A 100 -5.68 -3.50 -12.70
CA VAL A 100 -5.36 -4.34 -11.55
C VAL A 100 -3.88 -4.26 -11.23
N TRP A 101 -3.57 -3.72 -10.05
CA TRP A 101 -2.24 -3.75 -9.44
C TRP A 101 -2.19 -4.90 -8.43
N GLY A 102 -1.15 -5.72 -8.50
CA GLY A 102 -0.96 -6.88 -7.64
C GLY A 102 -1.02 -8.24 -8.36
N PRO A 103 -1.04 -9.36 -7.59
CA PRO A 103 -1.16 -9.41 -6.13
C PRO A 103 0.03 -8.74 -5.39
N THR A 104 -0.25 -8.01 -4.33
CA THR A 104 0.75 -7.35 -3.46
C THR A 104 0.56 -7.78 -2.00
N TRP A 105 1.65 -7.74 -1.24
CA TRP A 105 1.60 -7.93 0.20
C TRP A 105 1.53 -6.56 0.88
N GLU A 106 0.49 -6.33 1.65
CA GLU A 106 0.41 -5.19 2.56
C GLU A 106 1.08 -5.58 3.89
N LEU A 107 2.16 -4.90 4.24
CA LEU A 107 2.98 -5.21 5.41
C LEU A 107 2.68 -4.21 6.54
N PHE A 108 2.41 -4.74 7.73
CA PHE A 108 2.12 -3.95 8.92
C PHE A 108 3.12 -4.28 10.03
N ALA A 109 3.46 -3.28 10.82
CA ALA A 109 4.34 -3.42 11.97
C ALA A 109 3.80 -2.63 13.17
N GLU A 110 4.19 -3.04 14.37
CA GLU A 110 4.02 -2.25 15.59
C GLU A 110 5.34 -1.61 15.98
N GLU A 111 5.30 -0.49 16.70
CA GLU A 111 6.50 0.27 17.08
C GLU A 111 7.53 -0.59 17.83
N LYS A 112 7.05 -1.47 18.71
CA LYS A 112 7.88 -2.40 19.50
C LYS A 112 8.62 -3.45 18.66
N ASP A 113 8.11 -3.76 17.48
CA ASP A 113 8.68 -4.76 16.58
C ASP A 113 9.50 -4.10 15.46
N TRP A 114 9.54 -2.76 15.41
CA TRP A 114 10.31 -2.01 14.43
C TRP A 114 11.81 -2.06 14.74
N ILE A 115 12.60 -2.36 13.70
CA ILE A 115 14.05 -2.45 13.80
C ILE A 115 14.66 -1.19 13.18
N ASP A 116 15.37 -0.42 14.00
CA ASP A 116 16.13 0.76 13.54
C ASP A 116 17.42 0.34 12.82
N ILE A 117 17.58 0.80 11.57
CA ILE A 117 18.72 0.48 10.71
C ILE A 117 19.52 1.76 10.43
N ASN A 118 20.54 2.00 11.26
CA ASN A 118 21.33 3.22 11.24
C ASN A 118 22.72 3.00 10.60
N LEU A 119 22.74 2.62 9.32
CA LEU A 119 23.99 2.38 8.57
C LEU A 119 24.56 3.65 7.91
N HIS A 120 23.70 4.65 7.68
CA HIS A 120 24.04 5.92 7.04
C HIS A 120 23.35 7.08 7.78
N GLU A 121 23.90 8.28 7.62
CA GLU A 121 23.27 9.50 8.13
C GLU A 121 22.06 9.86 7.25
N VAL A 122 20.89 10.02 7.90
CA VAL A 122 19.64 10.39 7.24
C VAL A 122 19.32 11.85 7.55
N GLU A 123 19.13 12.62 6.49
CA GLU A 123 18.58 13.98 6.57
C GLU A 123 17.06 13.91 6.37
N ILE A 124 16.31 14.61 7.22
CA ILE A 124 14.86 14.66 7.13
C ILE A 124 14.45 15.96 6.45
N LEU A 125 13.72 15.84 5.35
CA LEU A 125 13.23 16.95 4.53
C LEU A 125 11.71 17.10 4.65
N SER A 126 11.23 18.34 4.52
CA SER A 126 9.80 18.63 4.30
C SER A 126 9.35 18.18 2.91
N GLY A 127 8.03 18.10 2.69
CA GLY A 127 7.46 17.78 1.37
C GLY A 127 7.91 18.78 0.28
N ASP A 128 7.95 20.07 0.60
CA ASP A 128 8.42 21.10 -0.34
C ASP A 128 9.90 20.92 -0.70
N GLU A 129 10.75 20.63 0.28
CA GLU A 129 12.17 20.36 0.04
C GLU A 129 12.39 19.10 -0.82
N ILE A 130 11.58 18.05 -0.61
CA ILE A 130 11.63 16.84 -1.44
C ILE A 130 11.22 17.16 -2.87
N LYS A 131 10.12 17.90 -3.04
CA LYS A 131 9.63 18.31 -4.36
C LYS A 131 10.68 19.10 -5.14
N ASP A 132 11.46 19.94 -4.46
CA ASP A 132 12.49 20.78 -5.08
C ASP A 132 13.82 20.05 -5.34
N GLN A 133 14.18 19.07 -4.50
CA GLN A 133 15.52 18.44 -4.53
C GLN A 133 15.54 17.04 -5.14
N LEU A 134 14.44 16.29 -5.12
CA LEU A 134 14.42 14.88 -5.53
C LEU A 134 14.20 14.74 -7.04
N ASP A 135 15.07 13.96 -7.68
CA ASP A 135 14.85 13.56 -9.08
C ASP A 135 13.87 12.39 -9.16
N PHE A 136 12.58 12.68 -9.31
CA PHE A 136 11.51 11.68 -9.41
C PHE A 136 11.60 10.76 -10.64
N LYS A 137 12.49 11.04 -11.60
CA LYS A 137 12.78 10.07 -12.67
C LYS A 137 13.67 8.94 -12.19
N THR A 138 14.57 9.25 -11.26
CA THR A 138 15.47 8.26 -10.64
C THR A 138 14.77 7.58 -9.45
N PHE A 139 14.09 8.36 -8.61
CA PHE A 139 13.41 7.90 -7.39
C PHE A 139 11.90 7.81 -7.60
N TRP A 140 11.48 6.99 -8.56
CA TRP A 140 10.10 6.97 -9.10
C TRP A 140 9.04 6.36 -8.17
N HIS A 141 9.44 5.60 -7.14
CA HIS A 141 8.50 5.14 -6.09
C HIS A 141 8.21 6.21 -5.04
N ASN A 142 8.90 7.35 -5.08
CA ASN A 142 8.71 8.41 -4.09
C ASN A 142 7.60 9.38 -4.49
N TYR A 143 6.95 9.94 -3.48
CA TYR A 143 5.76 10.77 -3.63
C TYR A 143 6.09 12.26 -3.67
N VAL A 144 5.66 12.95 -4.72
CA VAL A 144 5.83 14.40 -4.88
C VAL A 144 5.01 15.18 -3.85
N ASP A 145 3.87 14.64 -3.46
CA ASP A 145 2.92 15.17 -2.47
C ASP A 145 3.10 14.53 -1.09
N CYS A 146 4.33 14.10 -0.76
CA CYS A 146 4.65 13.53 0.55
C CYS A 146 4.54 14.56 1.69
N ILE A 147 4.21 14.07 2.89
CA ILE A 147 4.23 14.89 4.12
C ILE A 147 5.65 15.08 4.65
N LYS A 148 6.54 14.14 4.35
CA LYS A 148 7.92 14.11 4.81
C LYS A 148 8.78 13.21 3.90
N GLY A 149 10.06 13.53 3.79
CA GLY A 149 11.04 12.63 3.18
C GLY A 149 12.30 12.45 4.02
N PHE A 150 12.97 11.34 3.77
CA PHE A 150 14.14 10.85 4.50
C PHE A 150 15.20 10.51 3.45
N VAL A 151 16.30 11.22 3.45
CA VAL A 151 17.28 11.15 2.37
C VAL A 151 18.68 10.90 2.89
N ILE A 152 19.47 10.19 2.09
CA ILE A 152 20.92 10.11 2.25
C ILE A 152 21.54 10.92 1.12
N LYS A 153 22.41 11.87 1.47
CA LYS A 153 23.13 12.71 0.50
C LYS A 153 24.61 12.35 0.44
N LYS A 154 25.17 12.38 -0.76
CA LYS A 154 26.61 12.29 -1.01
C LYS A 154 27.00 13.35 -2.02
N ASN A 155 27.97 14.20 -1.69
CA ASN A 155 28.39 15.33 -2.51
C ASN A 155 27.20 16.22 -2.94
N ASN A 156 26.30 16.54 -2.00
CA ASN A 156 25.05 17.28 -2.20
C ASN A 156 24.05 16.64 -3.19
N LYS A 157 24.25 15.40 -3.64
CA LYS A 157 23.28 14.63 -4.42
C LYS A 157 22.56 13.64 -3.52
N ILE A 158 21.23 13.57 -3.62
CA ILE A 158 20.44 12.50 -2.99
C ILE A 158 20.79 11.17 -3.67
N ILE A 159 21.17 10.16 -2.89
CA ILE A 159 21.51 8.81 -3.36
C ILE A 159 20.56 7.74 -2.81
N ALA A 160 19.71 8.09 -1.86
CA ALA A 160 18.62 7.26 -1.35
C ALA A 160 17.52 8.17 -0.81
N ALA A 161 16.27 7.77 -1.00
CA ALA A 161 15.12 8.50 -0.51
C ALA A 161 14.02 7.54 -0.07
N ALA A 162 13.38 7.87 1.05
CA ALA A 162 12.06 7.38 1.39
C ALA A 162 11.12 8.57 1.61
N THR A 163 9.87 8.44 1.18
CA THR A 163 8.83 9.48 1.34
C THR A 163 7.60 8.87 1.99
N LEU A 164 6.94 9.66 2.83
CA LEU A 164 5.68 9.28 3.47
C LEU A 164 4.52 9.99 2.78
N LEU A 165 3.59 9.23 2.22
CA LEU A 165 2.33 9.74 1.69
C LEU A 165 1.21 9.45 2.69
N ASP A 166 0.43 10.47 3.05
CA ASP A 166 -0.80 10.26 3.82
C ASP A 166 -1.89 9.61 2.95
N ILE A 167 -2.25 8.38 3.29
CA ILE A 167 -3.29 7.60 2.60
C ILE A 167 -4.64 7.61 3.34
N GLY A 168 -4.74 8.37 4.45
CA GLY A 168 -5.93 8.48 5.28
C GLY A 168 -6.07 7.36 6.29
N GLY A 169 -7.08 7.47 7.16
CA GLY A 169 -7.36 6.46 8.20
C GLY A 169 -6.29 6.37 9.29
N GLY A 170 -5.38 7.34 9.36
CA GLY A 170 -4.21 7.30 10.24
C GLY A 170 -3.05 6.45 9.70
N PHE A 171 -3.03 6.18 8.40
CA PHE A 171 -1.99 5.40 7.75
C PHE A 171 -1.18 6.26 6.77
N VAL A 172 0.10 5.88 6.63
CA VAL A 172 0.99 6.42 5.61
C VAL A 172 1.52 5.29 4.74
N GLU A 173 1.75 5.59 3.47
CA GLU A 173 2.46 4.72 2.55
C GLU A 173 3.91 5.18 2.41
N ILE A 174 4.86 4.23 2.43
CA ILE A 174 6.29 4.50 2.31
C ILE A 174 6.74 4.21 0.88
N GLY A 175 7.05 5.25 0.12
CA GLY A 175 7.80 5.13 -1.13
C GLY A 175 9.29 5.06 -0.82
N VAL A 176 10.05 4.13 -1.41
CA VAL A 176 11.49 3.99 -1.15
C VAL A 176 12.27 3.66 -2.41
N ASP A 177 13.40 4.33 -2.59
CA ASP A 177 14.35 4.07 -3.68
C ASP A 177 15.80 4.36 -3.25
N SER A 178 16.74 3.72 -3.93
CA SER A 178 18.17 4.03 -3.87
C SER A 178 18.74 4.15 -5.28
N ASP A 179 19.67 5.07 -5.48
CA ASP A 179 20.39 5.25 -6.75
C ASP A 179 21.20 3.99 -7.06
N GLN A 180 20.74 3.22 -8.04
CA GLN A 180 21.33 1.93 -8.43
C GLN A 180 22.73 2.07 -9.04
N SER A 181 23.13 3.28 -9.46
CA SER A 181 24.49 3.55 -9.90
C SER A 181 25.50 3.58 -8.75
N VAL A 182 25.01 3.64 -7.51
CA VAL A 182 25.83 3.71 -6.30
C VAL A 182 25.83 2.35 -5.60
N SER A 183 26.95 1.64 -5.65
CA SER A 183 27.11 0.34 -4.98
C SER A 183 27.44 0.48 -3.48
N ILE A 184 26.54 1.09 -2.71
CA ILE A 184 26.64 1.20 -1.24
C ILE A 184 25.52 0.37 -0.60
N ALA A 185 25.90 -0.58 0.25
CA ALA A 185 24.95 -1.42 0.95
C ALA A 185 24.14 -0.63 1.98
N GLY A 186 22.88 -1.02 2.18
CA GLY A 186 22.05 -0.50 3.27
C GLY A 186 21.40 0.87 3.03
N LEU A 187 21.55 1.47 1.86
CA LEU A 187 20.96 2.76 1.52
C LEU A 187 19.42 2.75 1.70
N GLY A 188 18.73 1.88 0.95
CA GLY A 188 17.28 1.76 1.00
C GLY A 188 16.76 1.35 2.38
N SER A 189 17.41 0.39 3.04
CA SER A 189 16.99 -0.07 4.37
C SER A 189 17.11 1.02 5.43
N THR A 190 18.10 1.90 5.34
CA THR A 190 18.28 2.99 6.30
C THR A 190 17.23 4.09 6.13
N VAL A 191 16.94 4.53 4.89
CA VAL A 191 15.87 5.53 4.68
C VAL A 191 14.48 4.95 4.97
N TYR A 192 14.22 3.68 4.63
CA TYR A 192 12.97 2.98 4.96
C TYR A 192 12.78 2.86 6.47
N SER A 193 13.82 2.44 7.18
CA SER A 193 13.79 2.30 8.64
C SER A 193 13.53 3.64 9.33
N ALA A 194 14.19 4.72 8.89
CA ALA A 194 13.95 6.06 9.41
C ALA A 194 12.51 6.54 9.14
N ALA A 195 11.99 6.29 7.94
CA ALA A 195 10.62 6.66 7.57
C ALA A 195 9.59 5.93 8.43
N GLY A 196 9.71 4.61 8.60
CA GLY A 196 8.76 3.87 9.43
C GLY A 196 8.89 4.16 10.93
N ARG A 197 10.09 4.47 11.45
CA ARG A 197 10.24 4.94 12.84
C ARG A 197 9.49 6.26 13.08
N TRP A 198 9.50 7.16 12.10
CA TRP A 198 8.76 8.42 12.20
C TRP A 198 7.24 8.23 12.13
N ALA A 199 6.76 7.17 11.48
CA ALA A 199 5.35 6.91 11.24
C ALA A 199 4.58 6.35 12.47
N PHE A 200 5.29 5.95 13.54
CA PHE A 200 4.69 5.56 14.82
C PHE A 200 4.45 6.78 15.71
#